data_AF-A0A2I0W519-F1
#
_entry.id   AF-A0A2I0W519-F1
#
_cell.length_a   1.000
_cell.length_b   1.000
_cell.length_c   1.000
_cell.angle_alpha   90.00
_cell.angle_beta   90.00
_cell.angle_gamma   90.00
#
_symmetry.space_group_name_H-M   'P 1'
#
loop_
_entity.id
_entity.type
_entity.pdbx_description
1 polymer ?
#
loop_
_entity_poly.entity_id
_entity_poly.type
_entity_poly.pdbx_seq_one_letter_code
_entity_poly.pdbx_strand_id
1 'polypeptide(L)'
;MAENILQEQIQLVVSKLKEALDGADGFQNTHQQQQFELATFSINQVVFILGKVRVIWEPLMAASTYKRSMCLILNSFFSRITKDLLLLDDMAAEETLQLQRLIHMALEKLSPLFQSVITEISEKDKLIKEISPSLLDELLPSLSKLRRLADLFDMPLKSITTIWESGELANCGFTSSEVENFIRAVFTDSPLRKECLWRIQSTKT
;
A
#
# COMPACT_ATOMS: atom_id res chain seq x y z
N MET A 1 -6.94 -14.10 28.12
CA MET A 1 -7.51 -15.21 27.31
C MET A 1 -8.16 -14.69 26.04
N ALA A 2 -9.17 -13.83 26.10
CA ALA A 2 -9.82 -13.25 24.90
C ALA A 2 -8.87 -12.44 24.00
N GLU A 3 -7.96 -11.65 24.59
CA GLU A 3 -6.98 -10.85 23.83
C GLU A 3 -5.96 -11.73 23.09
N ASN A 4 -5.48 -12.81 23.71
CA ASN A 4 -4.60 -13.79 23.05
C ASN A 4 -5.30 -14.46 21.86
N ILE A 5 -6.56 -14.87 22.04
CA ILE A 5 -7.36 -15.46 20.96
C ILE A 5 -7.54 -14.46 19.82
N LEU A 6 -7.86 -13.20 20.11
CA LEU A 6 -7.96 -12.15 19.09
C LEU A 6 -6.64 -11.97 18.34
N GLN A 7 -5.51 -11.93 19.05
CA GLN A 7 -4.20 -11.80 18.43
C GLN A 7 -3.89 -12.98 17.51
N GLU A 8 -4.17 -14.22 17.93
CA GLU A 8 -4.03 -15.42 17.10
C GLU A 8 -4.91 -15.34 15.84
N GLN A 9 -6.16 -14.88 15.98
CA GLN A 9 -7.06 -14.69 14.84
C GLN A 9 -6.55 -13.62 13.87
N ILE A 10 -6.01 -12.50 14.37
CA ILE A 10 -5.38 -11.48 13.53
C ILE A 10 -4.21 -12.07 12.75
N GLN A 11 -3.33 -12.84 13.41
CA GLN A 11 -2.21 -13.48 12.73
C GLN A 11 -2.66 -14.49 11.68
N LEU A 12 -3.71 -15.27 11.96
CA LEU A 12 -4.29 -16.19 11.00
C LEU A 12 -4.84 -15.47 9.76
N VAL A 13 -5.56 -14.36 9.95
CA VAL A 13 -6.04 -13.54 8.83
C VAL A 13 -4.86 -12.99 8.03
N VAL A 14 -3.85 -12.42 8.69
CA VAL A 14 -2.65 -11.89 8.04
C VAL A 14 -1.92 -12.98 7.23
N SER A 15 -1.79 -14.20 7.75
CA SER A 15 -1.20 -15.33 7.01
C SER A 15 -1.98 -15.62 5.73
N LYS A 16 -3.32 -15.71 5.82
CA LYS A 16 -4.18 -15.96 4.65
C LYS A 16 -4.10 -14.86 3.61
N LEU A 17 -3.97 -13.60 4.03
CA LEU A 17 -3.77 -12.48 3.10
C LEU A 17 -2.42 -12.57 2.39
N LYS A 18 -1.36 -13.00 3.09
CA LYS A 18 -0.05 -13.24 2.48
C LYS A 18 -0.11 -14.39 1.48
N GLU A 19 -0.70 -15.52 1.87
CA GLU A 19 -0.89 -16.68 0.97
C GLU A 19 -1.68 -16.32 -0.28
N ALA A 20 -2.73 -15.50 -0.15
CA ALA A 20 -3.49 -14.98 -1.29
C ALA A 20 -2.65 -14.05 -2.18
N LEU A 21 -1.79 -13.23 -1.59
CA LEU A 21 -0.87 -12.35 -2.32
C LEU A 21 0.27 -13.09 -3.00
N ASP A 22 0.72 -14.22 -2.47
CA ASP A 22 1.78 -15.02 -3.08
C ASP A 22 1.37 -15.53 -4.47
N GLY A 23 0.06 -15.63 -4.75
CA GLY A 23 -0.46 -15.90 -6.10
C GLY A 23 -0.18 -14.81 -7.13
N ALA A 24 0.20 -13.59 -6.71
CA ALA A 24 0.61 -12.50 -7.60
C ALA A 24 2.08 -12.61 -8.02
N ASP A 25 2.81 -13.59 -7.48
CA ASP A 25 4.22 -13.85 -7.78
C ASP A 25 5.09 -12.58 -7.67
N GLY A 26 4.88 -11.80 -6.60
CA GLY A 26 5.60 -10.54 -6.36
C GLY A 26 5.23 -9.39 -7.30
N PHE A 27 4.14 -9.50 -8.08
CA PHE A 27 3.70 -8.51 -9.06
C PHE A 27 4.68 -8.27 -10.22
N GLN A 28 5.57 -9.22 -10.49
CA GLN A 28 6.54 -9.10 -11.57
C GLN A 28 5.92 -9.35 -12.95
N ASN A 29 6.52 -8.74 -13.97
CA ASN A 29 6.18 -8.89 -15.38
C ASN A 29 4.71 -8.60 -15.70
N THR A 30 4.08 -7.66 -15.01
CA THR A 30 2.64 -7.36 -15.19
C THR A 30 2.30 -6.69 -16.52
N HIS A 31 3.30 -6.33 -17.32
CA HIS A 31 3.12 -6.01 -18.74
C HIS A 31 2.65 -7.24 -19.56
N GLN A 32 2.85 -8.46 -19.05
CA GLN A 32 2.32 -9.70 -19.62
C GLN A 32 0.90 -9.95 -19.09
N GLN A 33 -0.04 -10.21 -20.01
CA GLN A 33 -1.45 -10.38 -19.67
C GLN A 33 -1.69 -11.44 -18.58
N GLN A 34 -1.03 -12.60 -18.68
CA GLN A 34 -1.19 -13.68 -17.70
C GLN A 34 -0.80 -13.23 -16.29
N GLN A 35 0.27 -12.44 -16.16
CA GLN A 35 0.81 -12.03 -14.86
C GLN A 35 -0.03 -10.91 -14.26
N PHE A 36 -0.54 -10.02 -15.11
CA PHE A 36 -1.55 -9.06 -14.72
C PHE A 36 -2.84 -9.73 -14.20
N GLU A 37 -3.29 -10.79 -14.86
CA GLU A 37 -4.47 -11.56 -14.44
C GLU A 37 -4.24 -12.27 -13.10
N LEU A 38 -3.07 -12.88 -12.88
CA LEU A 38 -2.69 -13.49 -11.61
C LEU A 38 -2.64 -12.46 -10.47
N ALA A 39 -2.04 -11.30 -10.70
CA ALA A 39 -2.02 -10.21 -9.73
C ALA A 39 -3.43 -9.69 -9.41
N THR A 40 -4.27 -9.51 -10.44
CA THR A 40 -5.66 -9.10 -10.29
C THR A 40 -6.47 -10.11 -9.48
N PHE A 41 -6.30 -11.40 -9.77
CA PHE A 41 -6.96 -12.48 -9.05
C PHE A 41 -6.54 -12.51 -7.58
N SER A 42 -5.25 -12.33 -7.29
CA SER A 42 -4.71 -12.29 -5.94
C SER A 42 -5.27 -11.12 -5.13
N ILE A 43 -5.37 -9.92 -5.72
CA ILE A 43 -6.04 -8.77 -5.11
C ILE A 43 -7.51 -9.10 -4.82
N ASN A 44 -8.22 -9.74 -5.75
CA ASN A 44 -9.62 -10.13 -5.53
C ASN A 44 -9.77 -11.12 -4.37
N GLN A 45 -8.85 -12.08 -4.23
CA GLN A 45 -8.86 -13.00 -3.10
C GLN A 45 -8.67 -12.28 -1.77
N VAL A 46 -7.75 -11.32 -1.69
CA VAL A 46 -7.56 -10.51 -0.50
C VAL A 46 -8.83 -9.73 -0.15
N VAL A 47 -9.42 -9.04 -1.13
CA VAL A 47 -10.69 -8.30 -0.94
C VAL A 47 -11.78 -9.23 -0.41
N PHE A 48 -11.88 -10.45 -0.96
CA PHE A 48 -12.85 -11.45 -0.51
C PHE A 48 -12.60 -11.93 0.93
N ILE A 49 -11.35 -12.20 1.30
CA ILE A 49 -10.98 -12.59 2.67
C ILE A 49 -11.32 -11.47 3.65
N LEU A 50 -10.92 -10.24 3.34
CA LEU A 50 -11.21 -9.06 4.15
C LEU A 50 -12.72 -8.81 4.29
N GLY A 51 -13.50 -9.02 3.22
CA GLY A 51 -14.95 -8.96 3.25
C GLY A 51 -15.57 -9.97 4.21
N LYS A 52 -15.06 -11.21 4.22
CA LYS A 52 -15.49 -12.23 5.19
C LYS A 52 -15.14 -11.87 6.62
N VAL A 53 -13.93 -11.37 6.85
CA VAL A 53 -13.48 -10.93 8.18
C VAL A 53 -14.39 -9.84 8.71
N ARG A 54 -14.69 -8.82 7.88
CA ARG A 54 -15.63 -7.76 8.21
C ARG A 54 -17.00 -8.32 8.64
N VAL A 55 -17.63 -9.15 7.80
CA VAL A 55 -18.97 -9.70 8.07
C VAL A 55 -19.03 -10.46 9.39
N ILE A 56 -17.96 -11.17 9.76
CA ILE A 56 -17.92 -11.97 10.99
C ILE A 56 -17.56 -11.10 12.19
N TRP A 57 -16.60 -10.18 12.07
CA TRP A 57 -16.00 -9.50 13.22
C TRP A 57 -16.73 -8.20 13.60
N GLU A 58 -17.21 -7.44 12.61
CA GLU A 58 -17.92 -6.17 12.81
C GLU A 58 -19.11 -6.31 13.80
N PRO A 59 -20.01 -7.33 13.70
CA PRO A 59 -21.11 -7.49 14.65
C PRO A 59 -20.72 -8.12 16.00
N LEU A 60 -19.56 -8.76 16.12
CA LEU A 60 -19.16 -9.52 17.31
C LEU A 60 -18.23 -8.74 18.25
N MET A 61 -17.55 -7.72 17.74
CA MET A 61 -16.53 -6.98 18.48
C MET A 61 -17.04 -5.60 18.89
N ALA A 62 -16.47 -5.06 19.96
CA ALA A 62 -16.61 -3.64 20.23
C ALA A 62 -15.96 -2.84 19.09
N ALA A 63 -16.59 -1.73 18.68
CA ALA A 63 -16.14 -0.83 17.62
C ALA A 63 -14.63 -0.54 17.67
N SER A 64 -14.11 -0.06 18.81
CA SER A 64 -12.69 0.24 18.98
C SER A 64 -11.76 -0.97 18.75
N THR A 65 -12.19 -2.17 19.15
CA THR A 65 -11.44 -3.41 18.96
C THR A 65 -11.47 -3.86 17.51
N TYR A 66 -12.64 -3.80 16.85
CA TYR A 66 -12.78 -4.07 15.42
C TYR A 66 -11.89 -3.15 14.61
N LYS A 67 -12.02 -1.83 14.82
CA LYS A 67 -11.21 -0.80 14.17
C LYS A 67 -9.71 -1.07 14.32
N ARG A 68 -9.22 -1.27 15.55
CA ARG A 68 -7.79 -1.53 15.81
C ARG A 68 -7.32 -2.80 15.09
N SER A 69 -8.11 -3.86 15.13
CA SER A 69 -7.78 -5.14 14.50
C SER A 69 -7.72 -5.01 12.98
N MET A 70 -8.71 -4.34 12.37
CA MET A 70 -8.74 -4.07 10.94
C MET A 70 -7.59 -3.19 10.50
N CYS A 71 -7.23 -2.15 11.26
CA CYS A 71 -6.06 -1.32 10.94
C CYS A 71 -4.76 -2.12 10.95
N LEU A 72 -4.57 -3.06 11.88
CA LEU A 72 -3.39 -3.93 11.91
C LEU A 72 -3.33 -4.85 10.68
N ILE A 73 -4.45 -5.45 10.33
CA ILE A 73 -4.57 -6.35 9.17
C ILE A 73 -4.29 -5.56 7.87
N LEU A 74 -4.94 -4.42 7.68
CA LEU A 74 -4.76 -3.57 6.51
C LEU A 74 -3.33 -3.03 6.41
N ASN A 75 -2.73 -2.60 7.53
CA ASN A 75 -1.34 -2.13 7.51
C ASN A 75 -0.38 -3.24 7.08
N SER A 76 -0.58 -4.47 7.57
CA SER A 76 0.23 -5.61 7.16
C SER A 76 0.07 -5.93 5.66
N PHE A 77 -1.15 -5.81 5.14
CA PHE A 77 -1.46 -6.04 3.73
C PHE A 77 -0.81 -5.01 2.81
N PHE A 78 -1.04 -3.71 3.05
CA PHE A 78 -0.45 -2.65 2.23
C PHE A 78 1.07 -2.64 2.35
N SER A 79 1.62 -2.89 3.54
CA SER A 79 3.07 -3.01 3.71
C SER A 79 3.67 -4.13 2.87
N ARG A 80 2.98 -5.29 2.75
CA ARG A 80 3.44 -6.39 1.90
C ARG A 80 3.43 -5.99 0.43
N ILE A 81 2.32 -5.46 -0.09
CA ILE A 81 2.24 -5.01 -1.49
C ILE A 81 3.33 -3.99 -1.80
N THR A 82 3.45 -2.93 -0.99
CA THR A 82 4.46 -1.88 -1.20
C THR A 82 5.87 -2.46 -1.23
N LYS A 83 6.19 -3.42 -0.35
CA LYS A 83 7.50 -4.08 -0.35
C LYS A 83 7.74 -4.89 -1.61
N ASP A 84 6.76 -5.68 -2.04
CA ASP A 84 6.90 -6.52 -3.23
C ASP A 84 7.13 -5.65 -4.47
N LEU A 85 6.37 -4.57 -4.61
CA LEU A 85 6.54 -3.60 -5.70
C LEU A 85 7.89 -2.88 -5.67
N LEU A 86 8.41 -2.52 -4.49
CA LEU A 86 9.71 -1.86 -4.36
C LEU A 86 10.91 -2.81 -4.54
N LEU A 87 10.67 -4.12 -4.57
CA LEU A 87 11.68 -5.14 -4.84
C LEU A 87 11.79 -5.49 -6.33
N LEU A 88 10.92 -4.93 -7.18
CA LEU A 88 11.00 -5.12 -8.62
C LEU A 88 12.20 -4.36 -9.19
N ASP A 89 12.92 -5.02 -10.10
CA ASP A 89 14.04 -4.48 -10.86
C ASP A 89 13.68 -4.44 -12.36
N ASP A 90 14.37 -3.60 -13.15
CA ASP A 90 14.27 -3.53 -14.61
C ASP A 90 12.82 -3.47 -15.17
N MET A 91 11.99 -2.61 -14.58
CA MET A 91 10.59 -2.44 -14.98
C MET A 91 10.47 -1.74 -16.34
N ALA A 92 9.67 -2.33 -17.23
CA ALA A 92 9.28 -1.68 -18.47
C ALA A 92 8.27 -0.54 -18.21
N ALA A 93 8.20 0.44 -19.11
CA ALA A 93 7.23 1.54 -18.99
C ALA A 93 5.76 1.05 -19.00
N GLU A 94 5.46 -0.01 -19.74
CA GLU A 94 4.12 -0.60 -19.71
C GLU A 94 3.85 -1.28 -18.36
N GLU A 95 4.88 -1.87 -17.73
CA GLU A 95 4.74 -2.53 -16.44
C GLU A 95 4.41 -1.53 -15.33
N THR A 96 5.07 -0.37 -15.27
CA THR A 96 4.75 0.66 -14.29
C THR A 96 3.29 1.13 -14.41
N LEU A 97 2.76 1.25 -15.63
CA LEU A 97 1.35 1.57 -15.87
C LEU A 97 0.41 0.46 -15.35
N GLN A 98 0.74 -0.80 -15.58
CA GLN A 98 -0.07 -1.92 -15.11
C GLN A 98 -0.04 -2.05 -13.58
N LEU A 99 1.13 -1.85 -12.94
CA LEU A 99 1.26 -1.81 -11.49
C LEU A 99 0.43 -0.68 -10.88
N GLN A 100 0.50 0.52 -11.47
CA GLN A 100 -0.32 1.65 -11.04
C GLN A 100 -1.83 1.33 -11.13
N ARG A 101 -2.27 0.69 -12.22
CA ARG A 101 -3.67 0.23 -12.37
C ARG A 101 -4.06 -0.78 -11.30
N LEU A 102 -3.19 -1.73 -10.96
CA LEU A 102 -3.44 -2.72 -9.92
C LEU A 102 -3.58 -2.07 -8.54
N ILE A 103 -2.74 -1.07 -8.21
CA ILE A 103 -2.87 -0.31 -6.96
C ILE A 103 -4.22 0.41 -6.92
N HIS A 104 -4.57 1.18 -7.96
CA HIS A 104 -5.84 1.89 -8.02
C HIS A 104 -7.04 0.95 -7.91
N MET A 105 -7.00 -0.18 -8.60
CA MET A 105 -8.04 -1.21 -8.52
C MET A 105 -8.18 -1.78 -7.10
N ALA A 106 -7.06 -2.06 -6.41
CA ALA A 106 -7.10 -2.53 -5.03
C ALA A 106 -7.72 -1.48 -4.09
N LEU A 107 -7.33 -0.21 -4.24
CA LEU A 107 -7.86 0.89 -3.43
C LEU A 107 -9.37 1.09 -3.65
N GLU A 108 -9.83 1.03 -4.89
CA GLU A 108 -11.24 1.14 -5.24
C GLU A 108 -12.07 0.01 -4.60
N LYS A 109 -11.61 -1.24 -4.75
CA LYS A 109 -12.30 -2.42 -4.21
C LYS A 109 -12.33 -2.45 -2.68
N LEU A 110 -11.33 -1.87 -2.02
CA LEU A 110 -11.26 -1.78 -0.56
C LEU A 110 -11.96 -0.54 0.01
N SER A 111 -12.40 0.39 -0.84
CA SER A 111 -13.11 1.62 -0.42
C SER A 111 -14.28 1.36 0.54
N PRO A 112 -15.19 0.39 0.30
CA PRO A 112 -16.29 0.10 1.23
C PRO A 112 -15.83 -0.36 2.62
N LEU A 113 -14.65 -0.98 2.69
CA LEU A 113 -14.06 -1.44 3.94
C LEU A 113 -13.40 -0.27 4.69
N PHE A 114 -12.73 0.65 3.99
CA PHE A 114 -12.23 1.89 4.61
C PHE A 114 -13.35 2.68 5.28
N GLN A 115 -14.51 2.79 4.61
CA GLN A 115 -15.67 3.47 5.17
C GLN A 115 -16.12 2.84 6.50
N SER A 116 -16.13 1.50 6.59
CA SER A 116 -16.49 0.81 7.85
C SER A 116 -15.53 1.12 9.01
N VAL A 117 -14.23 1.27 8.72
CA VAL A 117 -13.20 1.56 9.72
C VAL A 117 -13.25 3.02 10.19
N ILE A 118 -13.70 3.94 9.32
CA ILE A 118 -13.77 5.38 9.62
C ILE A 118 -15.09 5.77 10.30
N THR A 119 -16.21 5.16 9.92
CA THR A 119 -17.56 5.58 10.34
C THR A 119 -17.73 5.59 11.86
N GLU A 120 -17.02 4.72 12.59
CA GLU A 120 -17.04 4.65 14.05
C GLU A 120 -16.38 5.84 14.77
N ILE A 121 -15.63 6.69 14.07
CA ILE A 121 -15.04 7.93 14.61
C ILE A 121 -16.12 9.01 14.76
N SER A 122 -17.13 8.99 13.87
CA SER A 122 -18.09 10.08 13.71
C SER A 122 -19.23 10.08 14.74
N GLU A 123 -19.38 9.06 15.59
CA GLU A 123 -20.40 9.08 16.64
C GLU A 123 -20.01 9.91 17.86
N LYS A 124 -18.70 10.08 18.14
CA LYS A 124 -18.21 10.97 19.20
C LYS A 124 -17.84 12.37 18.71
N ASP A 125 -17.39 12.52 17.46
CA ASP A 125 -17.01 13.81 16.87
C ASP A 125 -17.98 14.25 15.78
N LYS A 126 -19.13 14.79 16.18
CA LYS A 126 -20.18 15.35 15.31
C LYS A 126 -19.79 16.62 14.53
N LEU A 127 -18.49 16.95 14.40
CA LEU A 127 -18.06 18.22 13.82
C LEU A 127 -17.14 18.13 12.58
N ILE A 128 -16.71 16.95 12.13
CA ILE A 128 -15.87 16.85 10.93
C ILE A 128 -16.53 15.89 9.94
N LYS A 129 -17.42 16.45 9.13
CA LYS A 129 -18.19 15.74 8.11
C LYS A 129 -17.52 15.78 6.74
N GLU A 130 -16.19 15.68 6.74
CA GLU A 130 -15.41 15.35 5.55
C GLU A 130 -14.45 14.25 5.95
N ILE A 131 -14.66 13.05 5.39
CA ILE A 131 -13.69 11.96 5.43
C ILE A 131 -12.50 12.46 4.61
N SER A 132 -11.60 13.21 5.23
CA SER A 132 -10.40 13.66 4.56
C SER A 132 -9.51 12.43 4.32
N PRO A 133 -8.89 12.29 3.14
CA PRO A 133 -7.84 11.30 2.89
C PRO A 133 -6.79 11.27 4.02
N SER A 134 -6.54 12.43 4.66
CA SER A 134 -5.60 12.58 5.77
C SER A 134 -5.89 11.71 6.99
N LEU A 135 -7.15 11.46 7.37
CA LEU A 135 -7.47 10.63 8.54
C LEU A 135 -7.13 9.15 8.31
N LEU A 136 -7.35 8.66 7.10
CA LEU A 136 -6.94 7.31 6.73
C LEU A 136 -5.42 7.19 6.66
N ASP A 137 -4.74 8.21 6.13
CA ASP A 137 -3.29 8.22 6.03
C ASP A 137 -2.62 8.24 7.42
N GLU A 138 -3.22 8.91 8.41
CA GLU A 138 -2.80 8.87 9.82
C GLU A 138 -3.01 7.47 10.45
N LEU A 139 -4.15 6.82 10.16
CA LEU A 139 -4.48 5.50 10.72
C LEU A 139 -3.72 4.36 10.04
N LEU A 140 -3.36 4.53 8.77
CA LEU A 140 -2.76 3.52 7.91
C LEU A 140 -1.52 4.08 7.20
N PRO A 141 -0.37 4.22 7.89
CA PRO A 141 0.86 4.73 7.26
C PRO A 141 1.32 3.92 6.04
N SER A 142 1.05 2.61 6.00
CA SER A 142 1.38 1.82 4.81
C SER A 142 0.46 2.10 3.62
N LEU A 143 -0.77 2.57 3.86
CA LEU A 143 -1.69 2.99 2.79
C LEU A 143 -1.20 4.29 2.15
N SER A 144 -0.76 5.27 2.96
CA SER A 144 -0.21 6.52 2.43
C SER A 144 1.05 6.25 1.62
N LYS A 145 1.92 5.36 2.09
CA LYS A 145 3.10 4.91 1.33
C LYS A 145 2.72 4.24 0.00
N LEU A 146 1.72 3.36 -0.01
CA LEU A 146 1.26 2.70 -1.23
C LEU A 146 0.64 3.68 -2.24
N ARG A 147 -0.19 4.62 -1.78
CA ARG A 147 -0.74 5.70 -2.63
C ARG A 147 0.38 6.53 -3.26
N ARG A 148 1.35 6.91 -2.44
CA ARG A 148 2.51 7.67 -2.92
C ARG A 148 3.31 6.87 -3.95
N LEU A 149 3.47 5.56 -3.77
CA LEU A 149 4.12 4.70 -4.77
C LEU A 149 3.36 4.70 -6.10
N ALA A 150 2.02 4.72 -6.08
CA ALA A 150 1.23 4.84 -7.31
C ALA A 150 1.48 6.17 -8.05
N ASP A 151 1.65 7.28 -7.33
CA ASP A 151 2.02 8.58 -7.92
C ASP A 151 3.42 8.52 -8.54
N LEU A 152 4.37 7.86 -7.86
CA LEU A 152 5.76 7.77 -8.31
C LEU A 152 5.91 7.08 -9.67
N PHE A 153 5.05 6.10 -9.99
CA PHE A 153 5.10 5.38 -11.27
C PHE A 153 4.85 6.25 -12.50
N ASP A 154 4.10 7.36 -12.36
CA ASP A 154 3.79 8.31 -13.45
C ASP A 154 4.63 9.61 -13.33
N MET A 155 5.51 9.67 -12.34
CA MET A 155 6.24 10.88 -12.02
C MET A 155 7.58 10.95 -12.77
N PRO A 156 7.96 12.10 -13.36
CA PRO A 156 9.26 12.24 -13.98
C PRO A 156 10.37 12.26 -12.92
N LEU A 157 11.53 11.69 -13.27
CA LEU A 157 12.70 11.52 -12.40
C LEU A 157 13.10 12.79 -11.62
N LYS A 158 13.09 13.96 -12.26
CA LYS A 158 13.42 15.24 -11.61
C LYS A 158 12.43 15.58 -10.49
N SER A 159 11.14 15.35 -10.72
CA SER A 159 10.09 15.60 -9.72
C SER A 159 10.24 14.66 -8.53
N ILE A 160 10.52 13.38 -8.77
CA ILE A 160 10.80 12.40 -7.69
C ILE A 160 11.95 12.90 -6.80
N THR A 161 13.03 13.37 -7.44
CA THR A 161 14.21 13.90 -6.71
C THR A 161 13.83 15.12 -5.86
N THR A 162 13.04 16.05 -6.39
CA THR A 162 12.62 17.24 -5.64
C THR A 162 11.70 16.93 -4.46
N ILE A 163 10.82 15.93 -4.59
CA ILE A 163 9.92 15.50 -3.50
C ILE A 163 10.68 14.69 -2.44
N TRP A 164 11.74 13.98 -2.82
CA TRP A 164 12.68 13.41 -1.84
C TRP A 164 13.37 14.51 -1.04
N GLU A 165 13.93 15.52 -1.71
CA GLU A 165 14.66 16.63 -1.08
C GLU A 165 13.77 17.51 -0.20
N SER A 166 12.47 17.61 -0.50
CA SER A 166 11.52 18.30 0.37
C SER A 166 11.20 17.54 1.67
N GLY A 167 11.61 16.27 1.77
CA GLY A 167 11.29 15.37 2.88
C GLY A 167 9.90 14.74 2.80
N GLU A 168 9.11 15.03 1.76
CA GLU A 168 7.73 14.53 1.63
C GLU A 168 7.68 13.00 1.49
N LEU A 169 8.59 12.40 0.69
CA LEU A 169 8.68 10.94 0.60
C LEU A 169 9.13 10.30 1.92
N ALA A 170 10.05 10.93 2.64
CA ALA A 170 10.49 10.43 3.95
C ALA A 170 9.33 10.46 4.97
N ASN A 171 8.49 11.50 4.94
CA ASN A 171 7.28 11.59 5.76
C ASN A 171 6.24 10.50 5.42
N CYS A 172 6.20 10.04 4.17
CA CYS A 172 5.41 8.86 3.76
C CYS A 172 6.08 7.52 4.13
N GLY A 173 7.23 7.54 4.82
CA GLY A 173 7.93 6.35 5.30
C GLY A 173 8.84 5.68 4.28
N PHE A 174 9.24 6.37 3.20
CA PHE A 174 10.28 5.89 2.28
C PHE A 174 11.68 6.11 2.86
N THR A 175 12.57 5.16 2.59
CA THR A 175 14.00 5.28 2.88
C THR A 175 14.79 5.69 1.62
N SER A 176 15.98 6.26 1.79
CA SER A 176 16.85 6.63 0.64
C SER A 176 17.06 5.43 -0.29
N SER A 177 17.36 4.26 0.29
CA SER A 177 17.58 3.03 -0.47
C SER A 177 16.35 2.58 -1.27
N GLU A 178 15.14 2.74 -0.73
CA GLU A 178 13.91 2.39 -1.46
C GLU A 178 13.70 3.33 -2.66
N VAL A 179 13.95 4.63 -2.49
CA VAL A 179 13.82 5.61 -3.59
C VAL A 179 14.90 5.41 -4.64
N GLU A 180 16.14 5.11 -4.23
CA GLU A 180 17.23 4.79 -5.15
C GLU A 180 16.95 3.54 -5.97
N ASN A 181 16.50 2.45 -5.32
CA ASN A 181 16.17 1.21 -6.00
C ASN A 181 15.01 1.40 -6.97
N PHE A 182 13.95 2.10 -6.53
CA PHE A 182 12.83 2.47 -7.41
C PHE A 182 13.30 3.22 -8.67
N ILE A 183 14.16 4.23 -8.51
CA ILE A 183 14.67 4.99 -9.66
C ILE A 183 15.49 4.12 -10.60
N ARG A 184 16.30 3.20 -10.06
CA ARG A 184 17.09 2.27 -10.88
C ARG A 184 16.20 1.30 -11.64
N ALA A 185 15.12 0.83 -11.02
CA ALA A 185 14.19 -0.10 -11.60
C ALA A 185 13.32 0.53 -12.71
N VAL A 186 12.91 1.79 -12.56
CA VAL A 186 11.99 2.46 -13.51
C VAL A 186 12.71 3.22 -14.63
N PHE A 187 13.83 3.88 -14.33
CA PHE A 187 14.52 4.76 -15.28
C PHE A 187 15.77 4.12 -15.85
N THR A 188 15.93 4.21 -17.17
CA THR A 188 17.12 3.73 -17.89
C THR A 188 18.40 4.49 -17.50
N ASP A 189 19.57 3.85 -17.68
CA ASP A 189 20.84 4.51 -17.37
C ASP A 189 21.07 5.74 -18.23
N SER A 190 21.21 6.89 -17.56
CA SER A 190 21.44 8.17 -18.20
C SER A 190 22.26 9.08 -17.28
N PRO A 191 22.95 10.10 -17.81
CA PRO A 191 23.62 11.11 -17.00
C PRO A 191 22.69 11.76 -15.97
N LEU A 192 21.44 12.04 -16.38
CA LEU A 192 20.41 12.60 -15.50
C LEU A 192 20.09 11.66 -14.32
N ARG A 193 19.95 10.35 -14.58
CA ARG A 193 19.72 9.35 -13.53
C ARG A 193 20.84 9.34 -12.50
N LYS A 194 22.10 9.39 -12.96
CA LYS A 194 23.29 9.40 -12.08
C LYS A 194 23.32 10.65 -11.20
N GLU A 195 23.01 11.82 -11.76
CA GLU A 195 22.90 13.08 -11.02
C GLU A 195 21.81 13.02 -9.94
N CYS A 196 20.60 12.58 -10.30
CA CYS A 196 19.48 12.46 -9.38
C CYS A 196 19.76 11.46 -8.24
N LEU A 197 20.34 10.30 -8.54
CA LEU A 197 20.73 9.31 -7.53
C LEU A 197 21.77 9.88 -6.55
N TRP A 198 22.78 10.62 -7.06
CA TRP A 198 23.78 11.26 -6.21
C TRP A 198 23.16 12.29 -5.26
N ARG A 199 22.17 13.06 -5.73
CA ARG A 199 21.43 14.02 -4.90
C ARG A 199 20.69 13.31 -3.77
N ILE A 200 19.95 12.25 -4.09
CA ILE A 200 19.18 11.46 -3.11
C ILE A 200 20.09 10.93 -1.99
N GLN A 201 21.25 10.38 -2.35
CA GLN A 201 22.25 9.88 -1.40
C GLN A 201 22.88 10.97 -0.53
N SER A 202 22.97 12.19 -1.05
CA SER A 202 23.60 13.32 -0.36
C SER A 202 22.63 14.05 0.57
N THR A 203 21.33 13.91 0.34
CA THR A 203 20.28 14.48 1.20
C THR A 203 20.21 13.71 2.52
N LYS A 204 20.35 14.43 3.64
CA LYS A 204 20.09 13.89 4.98
C LYS A 204 18.60 14.07 5.29
N THR A 205 17.85 12.99 5.21
CA THR A 205 16.43 12.88 5.58
C THR A 205 16.25 12.04 6.83
#